data_AF-A0A960D4Z5-F1
#
_entry.id   AF-A0A960D4Z5-F1
#
_cell.length_a   1.000
_cell.length_b   1.000
_cell.length_c   1.000
_cell.angle_alpha   90.00
_cell.angle_beta   90.00
_cell.angle_gamma   90.00
#
_symmetry.space_group_name_H-M   'P 1'
#
loop_
_entity.id
_entity.type
_entity.pdbx_description
1 polymer ?
#
loop_
_entity_poly.entity_id
_entity_poly.type
_entity_poly.pdbx_seq_one_letter_code
_entity_poly.pdbx_strand_id
1 'polypeptide(L)'
;RTLFGAKPPKGQEFDDHYFGAVPERVLGFMMDTERELFKLGIPAKTRHNEVAPGQFEIAPMFERANIASDHQQLLMTVFKTIAKKHGMECLFHEKPFAGVNGSGKHVNFSVGNAQFGSLLVPGDTPHENAQFLVFCAAIIRAVHKFGGLLRVSVASATNDHRLGA
;
A
#
# COMPACT_ATOMS: atom_id res chain seq x y z
N ARG A 1 -16.59 -6.14 6.23
CA ARG A 1 -16.25 -7.51 5.79
C ARG A 1 -17.54 -8.31 5.67
N THR A 2 -17.66 -9.15 4.65
CA THR A 2 -18.78 -10.10 4.55
C THR A 2 -18.63 -11.20 5.60
N LEU A 3 -19.70 -11.47 6.35
CA LEU A 3 -19.73 -12.55 7.35
C LEU A 3 -20.21 -13.88 6.76
N PHE A 4 -21.09 -13.80 5.76
CA PHE A 4 -21.63 -14.90 4.98
C PHE A 4 -21.75 -14.45 3.52
N GLY A 5 -21.72 -15.38 2.57
CA GLY A 5 -21.83 -15.09 1.14
C GLY A 5 -21.43 -16.28 0.27
N ALA A 6 -21.94 -16.31 -0.96
CA ALA A 6 -21.51 -17.28 -1.97
C ALA A 6 -20.07 -16.97 -2.44
N LYS A 7 -19.41 -17.96 -3.05
CA LYS A 7 -18.11 -17.75 -3.71
C LYS A 7 -18.27 -16.69 -4.82
N PRO A 8 -17.23 -15.86 -5.06
CA PRO A 8 -17.30 -14.85 -6.10
C PRO A 8 -17.52 -15.52 -7.49
N PRO A 9 -18.30 -14.89 -8.37
CA PRO A 9 -18.60 -15.44 -9.70
C PRO A 9 -17.38 -15.45 -10.63
N LYS A 10 -16.35 -14.64 -10.33
CA LYS A 10 -15.04 -14.66 -10.96
C LYS A 10 -13.96 -15.00 -9.93
N GLY A 11 -12.97 -15.80 -10.35
CA GLY A 11 -11.79 -16.13 -9.56
C GLY A 11 -10.76 -14.99 -9.53
N GLN A 12 -9.53 -15.34 -9.15
CA GLN A 12 -8.37 -14.44 -9.16
C GLN A 12 -7.37 -14.87 -10.23
N GLU A 13 -7.80 -14.81 -11.48
CA GLU A 13 -6.96 -15.16 -12.62
C GLU A 13 -6.07 -13.95 -12.99
N PHE A 14 -4.80 -14.22 -13.26
CA PHE A 14 -3.76 -13.19 -13.40
C PHE A 14 -4.04 -12.23 -14.56
N ASP A 15 -4.53 -12.76 -15.68
CA ASP A 15 -4.83 -12.04 -16.92
C ASP A 15 -6.13 -11.23 -16.87
N ASP A 16 -7.03 -11.53 -15.92
CA ASP A 16 -8.36 -10.92 -15.84
C ASP A 16 -8.36 -9.57 -15.09
N HIS A 17 -7.39 -9.34 -14.20
CA HIS A 17 -7.45 -8.21 -13.25
C HIS A 17 -6.14 -7.41 -13.11
N TYR A 18 -5.03 -8.01 -12.67
CA TYR A 18 -3.81 -7.26 -12.26
C TYR A 18 -3.20 -6.38 -13.38
N PHE A 19 -3.44 -6.74 -14.65
CA PHE A 19 -3.11 -5.92 -15.84
C PHE A 19 -4.28 -5.69 -16.81
N GLY A 20 -5.51 -6.03 -16.39
CA GLY A 20 -6.70 -5.79 -17.19
C GLY A 20 -7.05 -4.31 -17.33
N ALA A 21 -7.97 -3.98 -18.24
CA ALA A 21 -8.46 -2.61 -18.36
C ALA A 21 -9.21 -2.18 -17.08
N VAL A 22 -8.92 -1.00 -16.55
CA VAL A 22 -9.69 -0.43 -15.43
C VAL A 22 -11.08 -0.04 -15.93
N PRO A 23 -12.18 -0.50 -15.29
CA PRO A 23 -13.53 -0.10 -15.69
C PRO A 23 -13.70 1.43 -15.71
N GLU A 24 -14.38 1.97 -16.71
CA GLU A 24 -14.51 3.43 -16.92
C GLU A 24 -15.00 4.19 -15.68
N ARG A 25 -15.98 3.62 -14.97
CA ARG A 25 -16.51 4.19 -13.72
C ARG A 25 -15.45 4.29 -12.62
N VAL A 26 -14.57 3.30 -12.51
CA VAL A 26 -13.47 3.31 -11.54
C VAL A 26 -12.38 4.27 -11.99
N LEU A 27 -12.08 4.32 -13.29
CA LEU A 27 -11.12 5.27 -13.83
C LEU A 27 -11.56 6.72 -13.57
N GLY A 28 -12.85 7.05 -13.74
CA GLY A 28 -13.40 8.36 -13.39
C GLY A 28 -13.19 8.71 -11.91
N PHE A 29 -13.45 7.75 -11.01
CA PHE A 29 -13.15 7.90 -9.58
C PHE A 29 -11.66 8.15 -9.31
N MET A 30 -10.77 7.39 -9.95
CA MET A 30 -9.32 7.54 -9.78
C MET A 30 -8.84 8.91 -10.25
N MET A 31 -9.30 9.39 -11.41
CA MET A 31 -8.92 10.70 -11.95
C MET A 31 -9.37 11.87 -11.06
N ASP A 32 -10.60 11.82 -10.54
CA ASP A 32 -11.08 12.85 -9.61
C ASP A 32 -10.36 12.78 -8.27
N THR A 33 -10.08 11.58 -7.78
CA THR A 33 -9.30 11.38 -6.54
C THR A 33 -7.91 11.97 -6.67
N GLU A 34 -7.19 11.68 -7.76
CA GLU A 34 -5.87 12.23 -8.04
C GLU A 34 -5.89 13.76 -8.11
N ARG A 35 -6.93 14.34 -8.74
CA ARG A 35 -7.10 15.79 -8.81
C ARG A 35 -7.26 16.41 -7.41
N GLU A 36 -8.04 15.79 -6.53
CA GLU A 36 -8.22 16.29 -5.16
C GLU A 36 -6.96 16.08 -4.30
N LEU A 37 -6.27 14.95 -4.45
CA LEU A 37 -4.98 14.71 -3.78
C LEU A 37 -3.94 15.76 -4.20
N PHE A 38 -3.88 16.09 -5.49
CA PHE A 38 -2.97 17.11 -6.00
C PHE A 38 -3.22 18.50 -5.38
N LYS A 39 -4.48 18.90 -5.23
CA LYS A 39 -4.85 20.15 -4.53
C LYS A 39 -4.39 20.19 -3.07
N LEU A 40 -4.26 19.02 -2.46
CA LEU A 40 -3.81 18.84 -1.07
C LEU A 40 -2.29 18.63 -0.96
N GLY A 41 -1.56 18.72 -2.07
CA GLY A 41 -0.10 18.53 -2.09
C GLY A 41 0.35 17.06 -2.05
N ILE A 42 -0.55 16.11 -2.31
CA ILE A 42 -0.24 14.66 -2.31
C ILE A 42 -0.05 14.19 -3.77
N PRO A 43 1.19 13.97 -4.23
CA PRO A 43 1.45 13.56 -5.61
C PRO A 43 1.23 12.06 -5.81
N ALA A 44 0.03 11.66 -6.22
CA ALA A 44 -0.24 10.29 -6.70
C ALA A 44 0.60 9.99 -7.95
N LYS A 45 1.30 8.84 -7.98
CA LYS A 45 2.19 8.48 -9.09
C LYS A 45 1.70 7.26 -9.88
N THR A 46 1.31 6.20 -9.17
CA THR A 46 0.86 4.96 -9.81
C THR A 46 -0.57 4.68 -9.41
N ARG A 47 -1.33 4.12 -10.36
CA ARG A 47 -2.65 3.52 -10.13
C ARG A 47 -2.77 2.27 -10.99
N HIS A 48 -3.35 1.21 -10.44
CA HIS A 48 -3.61 -0.02 -11.19
C HIS A 48 -4.69 -0.86 -10.52
N ASN A 49 -5.16 -1.87 -11.26
CA ASN A 49 -5.94 -2.95 -10.69
C ASN A 49 -5.05 -3.80 -9.78
N GLU A 50 -5.67 -4.39 -8.77
CA GLU A 50 -5.06 -5.41 -7.94
C GLU A 50 -5.59 -6.80 -8.29
N VAL A 51 -5.12 -7.83 -7.60
CA VAL A 51 -5.39 -9.23 -7.96
C VAL A 51 -6.86 -9.61 -7.78
N ALA A 52 -7.55 -9.09 -6.76
CA ALA A 52 -8.95 -9.43 -6.52
C ALA A 52 -9.94 -8.54 -7.31
N PRO A 53 -11.12 -9.06 -7.69
CA PRO A 53 -12.15 -8.25 -8.34
C PRO A 53 -12.55 -7.03 -7.51
N GLY A 54 -12.53 -5.85 -8.14
CA GLY A 54 -12.86 -4.58 -7.47
C GLY A 54 -11.80 -4.10 -6.47
N GLN A 55 -10.60 -4.68 -6.52
CA GLN A 55 -9.43 -4.25 -5.77
C GLN A 55 -8.54 -3.38 -6.66
N PHE A 56 -8.02 -2.29 -6.10
CA PHE A 56 -7.19 -1.33 -6.81
C PHE A 56 -6.13 -0.76 -5.87
N GLU A 57 -5.03 -0.28 -6.44
CA GLU A 57 -3.96 0.41 -5.72
C GLU A 57 -3.72 1.79 -6.31
N ILE A 58 -3.42 2.77 -5.44
CA ILE A 58 -2.80 4.04 -5.81
C ILE A 58 -1.65 4.29 -4.85
N ALA A 59 -0.47 4.63 -5.37
CA ALA A 59 0.69 4.98 -4.55
C ALA A 59 1.15 6.42 -4.83
N PRO A 60 1.29 7.27 -3.78
CA PRO A 60 1.92 8.57 -3.91
C PRO A 60 3.45 8.45 -3.97
N MET A 61 4.11 9.55 -4.33
CA MET A 61 5.57 9.66 -4.15
C MET A 61 5.96 9.53 -2.69
N PHE A 62 7.18 9.05 -2.43
CA PHE A 62 7.72 9.00 -1.08
C PHE A 62 7.95 10.40 -0.51
N GLU A 63 7.79 10.53 0.80
CA GLU A 63 7.95 11.78 1.52
C GLU A 63 8.64 11.52 2.88
N ARG A 64 8.93 12.59 3.63
CA ARG A 64 9.40 12.45 5.01
C ARG A 64 8.33 11.71 5.83
N ALA A 65 8.75 10.75 6.64
CA ALA A 65 7.86 9.79 7.31
C ALA A 65 6.67 10.43 8.03
N ASN A 66 6.87 11.55 8.73
CA ASN A 66 5.78 12.26 9.41
C ASN A 66 4.73 12.79 8.42
N ILE A 67 5.18 13.51 7.39
CA ILE A 67 4.30 14.06 6.35
C ILE A 67 3.59 12.94 5.58
N ALA A 68 4.32 11.88 5.21
CA ALA A 68 3.74 10.71 4.54
C ALA A 68 2.63 10.06 5.39
N SER A 69 2.80 10.02 6.71
CA SER A 69 1.79 9.49 7.63
C SER A 69 0.53 10.35 7.66
N ASP A 70 0.69 11.68 7.70
CA ASP A 70 -0.44 12.62 7.66
C ASP A 70 -1.16 12.56 6.30
N HIS A 71 -0.40 12.58 5.21
CA HIS A 71 -0.91 12.45 3.85
C HIS A 71 -1.64 11.12 3.62
N GLN A 72 -1.19 10.02 4.23
CA GLN A 72 -1.90 8.74 4.17
C GLN A 72 -3.31 8.85 4.76
N GLN A 73 -3.48 9.51 5.90
CA GLN A 73 -4.80 9.68 6.52
C GLN A 73 -5.72 10.56 5.66
N LEU A 74 -5.15 11.62 5.10
CA LEU A 74 -5.88 12.50 4.19
C LEU A 74 -6.29 11.77 2.91
N LEU A 75 -5.39 10.96 2.34
CA LEU A 75 -5.66 10.12 1.18
C LEU A 75 -6.84 9.18 1.43
N MET A 76 -6.88 8.49 2.57
CA MET A 76 -8.00 7.62 2.93
C MET A 76 -9.33 8.39 3.03
N THR A 77 -9.29 9.62 3.52
CA THR A 77 -10.47 10.49 3.63
C THR A 77 -10.97 10.95 2.26
N VAL A 78 -10.06 11.34 1.37
CA VAL A 78 -10.38 11.72 -0.01
C VAL A 78 -11.00 10.54 -0.75
N PHE A 79 -10.40 9.35 -0.65
CA PHE A 79 -10.93 8.13 -1.27
C PHE A 79 -12.40 7.87 -0.91
N LYS A 80 -12.73 7.88 0.39
CA LYS A 80 -14.12 7.69 0.84
C LYS A 80 -15.05 8.78 0.31
N THR A 81 -14.58 10.02 0.29
CA THR A 81 -15.38 11.16 -0.14
C THR A 81 -15.67 11.11 -1.64
N ILE A 82 -14.68 10.82 -2.47
CA ILE A 82 -14.82 10.75 -3.93
C ILE A 82 -15.57 9.49 -4.35
N ALA A 83 -15.37 8.36 -3.67
CA ALA A 83 -16.12 7.14 -3.94
C ALA A 83 -17.63 7.39 -3.85
N LYS A 84 -18.08 8.08 -2.79
CA LYS A 84 -19.50 8.45 -2.62
C LYS A 84 -20.04 9.33 -3.75
N LYS A 85 -19.24 10.30 -4.23
CA LYS A 85 -19.62 11.15 -5.39
C LYS A 85 -19.83 10.34 -6.67
N HIS A 86 -19.11 9.23 -6.81
CA HIS A 86 -19.25 8.28 -7.92
C HIS A 86 -20.26 7.16 -7.63
N GLY A 87 -21.04 7.26 -6.55
CA GLY A 87 -22.05 6.26 -6.14
C GLY A 87 -21.44 4.92 -5.72
N MET A 88 -20.20 4.92 -5.24
CA MET A 88 -19.44 3.75 -4.81
C MET A 88 -19.08 3.86 -3.31
N GLU A 89 -18.67 2.74 -2.72
CA GLU A 89 -18.12 2.70 -1.35
C GLU A 89 -16.68 2.19 -1.40
N CYS A 90 -15.77 2.86 -0.68
CA CYS A 90 -14.37 2.47 -0.61
C CYS A 90 -14.10 1.63 0.63
N LEU A 91 -13.65 0.38 0.45
CA LEU A 91 -13.41 -0.57 1.53
C LEU A 91 -11.93 -0.67 1.87
N PHE A 92 -11.52 -0.17 3.04
CA PHE A 92 -10.14 -0.30 3.55
C PHE A 92 -9.93 -1.50 4.48
N HIS A 93 -10.97 -2.31 4.71
CA HIS A 93 -10.84 -3.51 5.52
C HIS A 93 -9.86 -4.49 4.85
N GLU A 94 -8.93 -5.06 5.60
CA GLU A 94 -7.77 -5.82 5.10
C GLU A 94 -8.17 -7.14 4.44
N LYS A 95 -9.25 -7.76 4.90
CA LYS A 95 -9.89 -8.91 4.24
C LYS A 95 -11.41 -8.70 4.09
N PRO A 96 -11.86 -7.91 3.09
CA PRO A 96 -13.27 -7.54 3.00
C PRO A 96 -14.15 -8.71 2.57
N PHE A 97 -13.62 -9.63 1.75
CA PHE A 97 -14.28 -10.82 1.23
C PHE A 97 -13.45 -12.07 1.51
N ALA A 98 -14.11 -13.20 1.81
CA ALA A 98 -13.45 -14.48 2.01
C ALA A 98 -13.11 -15.14 0.66
N GLY A 99 -12.02 -15.91 0.61
CA GLY A 99 -11.63 -16.68 -0.58
C GLY A 99 -10.98 -15.87 -1.73
N VAL A 100 -10.77 -14.56 -1.56
CA VAL A 100 -10.02 -13.70 -2.48
C VAL A 100 -8.89 -12.97 -1.77
N ASN A 101 -7.99 -12.30 -2.50
CA ASN A 101 -6.87 -11.55 -1.91
C ASN A 101 -7.37 -10.47 -0.94
N GLY A 102 -6.55 -10.21 0.08
CA GLY A 102 -6.78 -9.10 0.99
C GLY A 102 -6.08 -7.83 0.52
N SER A 103 -6.44 -6.70 1.12
CA SER A 103 -5.83 -5.40 0.87
C SER A 103 -4.73 -5.12 1.90
N GLY A 104 -3.52 -4.87 1.41
CA GLY A 104 -2.37 -4.49 2.23
C GLY A 104 -2.05 -3.00 2.09
N LYS A 105 -1.26 -2.49 3.04
CA LYS A 105 -0.57 -1.20 2.91
C LYS A 105 0.91 -1.43 3.09
N HIS A 106 1.64 -1.53 1.98
CA HIS A 106 3.09 -1.66 2.03
C HIS A 106 3.73 -0.36 2.52
N VAL A 107 4.81 -0.48 3.29
CA VAL A 107 5.61 0.66 3.76
C VAL A 107 7.00 0.51 3.17
N ASN A 108 7.27 1.29 2.13
CA ASN A 108 8.63 1.50 1.66
C ASN A 108 9.31 2.50 2.59
N PHE A 109 10.45 2.14 3.16
CA PHE A 109 11.20 3.04 4.03
C PHE A 109 12.65 3.17 3.56
N SER A 110 13.24 4.31 3.87
CA SER A 110 14.66 4.58 3.70
C SER A 110 15.16 5.41 4.88
N VAL A 111 16.47 5.36 5.12
CA VAL A 111 17.13 6.15 6.16
C VAL A 111 18.29 6.88 5.50
N GLY A 112 18.39 8.18 5.74
CA GLY A 112 19.36 9.02 5.07
C GLY A 112 19.31 10.47 5.53
N ASN A 113 20.22 11.27 5.00
CA ASN A 113 20.24 12.71 5.23
C ASN A 113 20.78 13.45 3.99
N ALA A 114 20.78 14.78 4.05
CA ALA A 114 21.22 15.62 2.94
C ALA A 114 22.71 15.46 2.59
N GLN A 115 23.55 15.02 3.54
CA GLN A 115 24.99 14.89 3.33
C GLN A 115 25.38 13.56 2.68
N PHE A 116 24.78 12.45 3.13
CA PHE A 116 25.15 11.10 2.73
C PHE A 116 24.13 10.42 1.82
N GLY A 117 23.00 11.08 1.54
CA GLY A 117 21.89 10.46 0.81
C GLY A 117 21.29 9.29 1.61
N SER A 118 20.77 8.29 0.89
CA SER A 118 20.25 7.08 1.51
C SER A 118 21.37 6.13 1.93
N LEU A 119 21.32 5.67 3.17
CA LEU A 119 22.27 4.72 3.76
C LEU A 119 22.04 3.27 3.31
N LEU A 120 20.98 3.05 2.52
CA LEU A 120 20.55 1.73 2.03
C LEU A 120 20.78 1.56 0.53
N VAL A 121 21.58 2.44 -0.08
CA VAL A 121 21.98 2.29 -1.50
C VAL A 121 23.23 1.43 -1.56
N PRO A 122 23.18 0.25 -2.21
CA PRO A 122 24.31 -0.66 -2.27
C PRO A 122 25.45 -0.15 -3.17
N GLY A 123 25.12 0.58 -4.25
CA GLY A 123 26.08 0.95 -5.29
C GLY A 123 26.44 -0.23 -6.20
N ASP A 124 27.43 -0.04 -7.06
CA ASP A 124 27.83 -1.04 -8.06
C ASP A 124 28.70 -2.19 -7.47
N THR A 125 29.44 -1.91 -6.38
CA THR A 125 30.23 -2.90 -5.64
C THR A 125 29.76 -3.01 -4.17
N PRO A 126 28.60 -3.67 -3.90
CA PRO A 126 27.97 -3.62 -2.57
C PRO A 126 28.82 -4.22 -1.43
N HIS A 127 29.71 -5.16 -1.76
CA HIS A 127 30.59 -5.82 -0.81
C HIS A 127 31.76 -4.94 -0.33
N GLU A 128 32.06 -3.85 -1.04
CA GLU A 128 33.07 -2.86 -0.67
C GLU A 128 32.45 -1.66 0.07
N ASN A 129 31.12 -1.49 -0.03
CA ASN A 129 30.40 -0.38 0.57
C ASN A 129 30.12 -0.63 2.07
N ALA A 130 31.11 -0.33 2.91
CA ALA A 130 31.02 -0.52 4.35
C ALA A 130 29.80 0.19 4.99
N GLN A 131 29.41 1.38 4.50
CA GLN A 131 28.23 2.09 4.98
C GLN A 131 26.96 1.25 4.74
N PHE A 132 26.73 0.84 3.50
CA PHE A 132 25.58 0.02 3.15
C PHE A 132 25.55 -1.28 3.96
N LEU A 133 26.68 -1.99 4.05
CA LEU A 133 26.78 -3.27 4.76
C LEU A 133 26.44 -3.12 6.24
N VAL A 134 26.94 -2.08 6.91
CA VAL A 134 26.65 -1.82 8.34
C VAL A 134 25.17 -1.55 8.55
N PHE A 135 24.56 -0.65 7.78
CA PHE A 135 23.14 -0.31 7.96
C PHE A 135 22.21 -1.45 7.54
N CYS A 136 22.54 -2.18 6.46
CA CYS A 136 21.79 -3.36 6.04
C CYS A 136 21.82 -4.46 7.11
N ALA A 137 23.02 -4.80 7.62
CA ALA A 137 23.17 -5.79 8.70
C ALA A 137 22.45 -5.36 9.99
N ALA A 138 22.51 -4.07 10.33
CA ALA A 138 21.79 -3.52 11.47
C ALA A 138 20.26 -3.67 11.33
N ILE A 139 19.70 -3.40 10.15
CA ILE A 139 18.27 -3.58 9.87
C ILE A 139 17.88 -5.05 9.99
N ILE A 140 18.63 -5.97 9.37
CA ILE A 140 18.38 -7.41 9.46
C ILE A 140 18.39 -7.84 10.94
N ARG A 141 19.39 -7.40 11.71
CA ARG A 141 19.49 -7.71 13.14
C ARG A 141 18.34 -7.11 13.95
N ALA A 142 17.91 -5.89 13.63
CA ALA A 142 16.80 -5.22 14.30
C ALA A 142 15.48 -5.96 14.04
N VAL A 143 15.19 -6.35 12.80
CA VAL A 143 14.01 -7.16 12.46
C VAL A 143 14.02 -8.49 13.21
N HIS A 144 15.17 -9.19 13.24
CA HIS A 144 15.31 -10.43 13.99
C HIS A 144 15.08 -10.23 15.49
N LYS A 145 15.68 -9.19 16.09
CA LYS A 145 15.60 -8.96 17.55
C LYS A 145 14.24 -8.41 17.99
N PHE A 146 13.60 -7.59 17.18
CA PHE A 146 12.38 -6.85 17.52
C PHE A 146 11.17 -7.31 16.68
N GLY A 147 11.22 -8.49 16.07
CA GLY A 147 10.14 -9.01 15.24
C GLY A 147 8.79 -9.08 15.95
N GLY A 148 8.77 -9.41 17.25
CA GLY A 148 7.55 -9.37 18.06
C GLY A 148 6.94 -7.96 18.15
N LEU A 149 7.77 -6.93 18.34
CA LEU A 149 7.32 -5.54 18.38
C LEU A 149 6.77 -5.08 17.01
N LEU A 150 7.45 -5.47 15.92
CA LEU A 150 6.98 -5.21 14.55
C LEU A 150 5.65 -5.93 14.27
N ARG A 151 5.47 -7.15 14.78
CA ARG A 151 4.19 -7.87 14.63
C ARG A 151 3.06 -7.17 15.36
N VAL A 152 3.30 -6.68 16.57
CA VAL A 152 2.30 -5.96 17.37
C VAL A 152 1.87 -4.66 16.71
N SER A 153 2.78 -3.93 16.05
CA SER A 153 2.44 -2.64 15.43
C SER A 153 1.47 -2.74 14.24
N VAL A 154 1.30 -3.93 13.66
CA VAL A 154 0.37 -4.19 12.56
C VAL A 154 -0.73 -5.18 12.92
N ALA A 155 -0.75 -5.69 14.16
CA ALA A 155 -1.73 -6.67 14.61
C ALA A 155 -3.10 -6.00 14.85
N SER A 156 -4.11 -6.54 14.18
CA SER A 156 -5.52 -6.22 14.42
C SER A 156 -6.36 -7.45 14.10
N ALA A 157 -7.54 -7.57 14.72
CA ALA A 157 -8.44 -8.69 14.44
C ALA A 157 -8.77 -8.82 12.94
N THR A 158 -8.83 -7.70 12.23
CA THR A 158 -9.15 -7.65 10.80
C THR A 158 -7.96 -8.01 9.92
N ASN A 159 -6.74 -7.55 10.27
CA ASN A 159 -5.53 -7.84 9.51
C ASN A 159 -5.05 -9.29 9.74
N ASP A 160 -5.38 -9.91 10.86
CA ASP A 160 -5.10 -11.34 11.10
C ASP A 160 -5.86 -12.28 10.15
N HIS A 161 -7.00 -11.84 9.59
CA HIS A 161 -7.65 -12.57 8.50
C HIS A 161 -6.91 -12.48 7.15
N ARG A 162 -5.93 -11.57 7.04
CA ARG A 162 -5.08 -11.39 5.86
C ARG A 162 -3.69 -11.98 6.08
N LEU A 163 -3.12 -11.81 7.27
CA LEU A 163 -1.78 -12.28 7.64
C LEU A 163 -1.81 -13.79 7.90
N GLY A 164 -1.36 -14.59 6.95
CA GLY A 164 -1.34 -16.07 7.05
C GLY A 164 -2.49 -16.77 6.34
N ALA A 165 -3.21 -16.05 5.47
CA ALA A 165 -4.24 -16.56 4.57
C ALA A 165 -3.77 -16.61 3.11
#